data_AF-A0AAV1LC04-F1
#
_entry.id   AF-A0AAV1LC04-F1
#
_cell.length_a   1.000
_cell.length_b   1.000
_cell.length_c   1.000
_cell.angle_alpha   90.00
_cell.angle_beta   90.00
_cell.angle_gamma   90.00
#
_symmetry.space_group_name_H-M   'P 1'
#
loop_
_entity.id
_entity.type
_entity.pdbx_description
1 polymer ?
#
loop_
_entity_poly.entity_id
_entity_poly.type
_entity_poly.pdbx_seq_one_letter_code
_entity_poly.pdbx_strand_id
1 'polypeptide(L)'
;MRVYLKGDVCAGQFSDLLLKIGNGEYPETEGKITIPPHLALVVSTVDDLITRIYPDVHNLHSKSTEWLCERAILIPKNGQASVVNDTLLKSFEGEEYQYKSVDTVVHTDDAIHTILWSS
;
A
#
# COMPACT_ATOMS: atom_id res chain seq x y z
N MET A 1 -10.72 6.73 -1.70
CA MET A 1 -9.61 7.06 -2.61
C MET A 1 -10.21 7.33 -3.99
N ARG A 2 -9.84 8.42 -4.68
CA ARG A 2 -10.31 8.71 -6.05
C ARG A 2 -9.08 8.77 -6.95
N VAL A 3 -8.90 7.76 -7.79
CA VAL A 3 -7.83 7.73 -8.80
C VAL A 3 -8.46 8.11 -10.14
N TYR A 4 -7.98 9.18 -10.77
CA TYR A 4 -8.47 9.62 -12.07
C TYR A 4 -7.75 8.84 -13.18
N LEU A 5 -8.35 7.73 -13.60
CA LEU A 5 -7.83 6.85 -14.64
C LEU A 5 -8.39 7.27 -16.01
N LYS A 6 -8.00 8.45 -16.52
CA LYS A 6 -8.48 8.92 -17.83
C LYS A 6 -7.89 8.05 -18.95
N GLY A 7 -8.75 7.35 -19.70
CA GLY A 7 -8.40 6.68 -20.95
C GLY A 7 -8.00 5.21 -20.86
N ASP A 8 -8.01 4.62 -19.65
CA ASP A 8 -7.73 3.20 -19.44
C ASP A 8 -9.06 2.42 -19.34
N VAL A 9 -9.33 1.55 -20.32
CA VAL A 9 -10.55 0.73 -20.36
C VAL A 9 -10.57 -0.30 -19.21
N CYS A 10 -9.41 -0.85 -18.85
CA CYS A 10 -9.29 -1.80 -17.73
C CYS A 10 -9.57 -1.13 -16.39
N ALA A 11 -9.15 0.12 -16.23
CA ALA A 11 -9.43 0.92 -15.04
C ALA A 11 -10.94 1.14 -14.81
N GLY A 12 -11.70 1.42 -15.87
CA GLY A 12 -13.15 1.56 -15.78
C GLY A 12 -13.82 0.26 -15.33
N GLN A 13 -13.45 -0.87 -15.96
CA GLN A 13 -13.94 -2.19 -15.59
C GLN A 13 -13.58 -2.58 -14.15
N PHE A 14 -12.38 -2.23 -13.69
CA PHE A 14 -11.95 -2.45 -12.32
C PHE A 14 -12.75 -1.60 -11.33
N SER A 15 -13.03 -0.33 -11.64
CA SER A 15 -13.88 0.52 -10.82
C SER A 15 -15.31 -0.03 -10.70
N ASP A 16 -15.90 -0.48 -11.81
CA ASP A 16 -17.24 -1.08 -11.81
C ASP A 16 -17.27 -2.37 -10.98
N LEU A 17 -16.20 -3.18 -11.06
CA LEU A 17 -16.04 -4.37 -10.21
C LEU A 17 -16.02 -4.00 -8.73
N LEU A 18 -15.20 -3.01 -8.34
CA LEU A 18 -15.11 -2.55 -6.95
C LEU A 18 -16.45 -2.01 -6.42
N LEU A 19 -17.22 -1.31 -7.26
CA LEU A 19 -18.55 -0.83 -6.90
C LEU A 19 -19.52 -1.99 -6.65
N LYS A 20 -19.55 -3.00 -7.52
CA LYS A 20 -20.38 -4.20 -7.31
C LYS A 20 -20.02 -4.94 -6.03
N ILE A 21 -18.73 -5.05 -5.71
CA ILE A 21 -18.25 -5.65 -4.46
C ILE A 21 -18.75 -4.81 -3.27
N GLY A 22 -18.56 -3.49 -3.31
CA GLY A 22 -19.00 -2.58 -2.24
C GLY A 22 -20.51 -2.55 -2.01
N ASN A 23 -21.31 -2.80 -3.06
CA ASN A 23 -22.76 -2.89 -2.99
C ASN A 23 -23.28 -4.28 -2.56
N GLY A 24 -22.41 -5.28 -2.45
CA GLY A 24 -22.83 -6.66 -2.15
C GLY A 24 -23.51 -7.38 -3.33
N GLU A 25 -23.35 -6.86 -4.55
CA GLU A 25 -23.92 -7.44 -5.78
C GLU A 25 -22.96 -8.42 -6.47
N TYR A 26 -21.70 -8.46 -6.05
CA TYR A 26 -20.69 -9.33 -6.63
C TYR A 26 -20.72 -10.73 -5.99
N PRO A 27 -20.71 -11.82 -6.77
CA PRO A 27 -20.80 -13.17 -6.22
C PRO A 27 -19.60 -13.49 -5.33
N GLU A 28 -19.91 -14.03 -4.16
CA GLU A 28 -18.96 -14.51 -3.18
C GLU A 28 -19.12 -16.02 -3.00
N THR A 29 -18.02 -16.73 -2.75
CA THR A 29 -18.03 -18.15 -2.40
C THR A 29 -17.14 -18.33 -1.16
N GLU A 30 -17.73 -18.80 -0.06
CA GLU A 30 -17.01 -19.06 1.19
C GLU A 30 -16.19 -17.87 1.75
N GLY A 31 -16.73 -16.65 1.76
CA GLY A 31 -15.97 -15.49 2.24
C GLY A 31 -15.01 -14.91 1.21
N LYS A 32 -15.01 -15.41 -0.03
CA LYS A 32 -14.02 -15.05 -1.06
C LYS A 32 -14.68 -14.57 -2.34
N ILE A 33 -14.11 -13.52 -2.91
CA ILE A 33 -14.44 -13.02 -4.25
C ILE A 33 -13.42 -13.54 -5.25
N THR A 34 -13.86 -13.89 -6.45
CA THR A 34 -12.97 -14.22 -7.56
C THR A 34 -12.85 -13.01 -8.48
N ILE A 35 -11.67 -12.41 -8.55
CA ILE A 35 -11.41 -11.28 -9.45
C ILE A 35 -11.11 -11.84 -10.85
N PRO A 36 -11.70 -11.30 -11.92
CA PRO A 36 -11.40 -11.73 -13.29
C PRO A 36 -9.90 -11.56 -13.61
N PRO A 37 -9.24 -12.54 -14.26
CA PRO A 37 -7.79 -12.49 -14.51
C PRO A 37 -7.31 -11.30 -15.36
N HIS A 38 -8.19 -10.67 -16.14
CA HIS A 38 -7.85 -9.47 -16.91
C HIS A 38 -7.89 -8.18 -16.07
N LEU A 39 -8.48 -8.23 -14.87
CA LEU A 39 -8.60 -7.11 -13.92
C LEU A 39 -7.65 -7.23 -12.73
N ALA A 40 -6.91 -8.33 -12.62
CA ALA A 40 -5.91 -8.53 -11.58
C ALA A 40 -4.65 -9.15 -12.17
N LEU A 41 -3.50 -8.65 -11.73
CA LEU A 41 -2.22 -9.27 -11.97
C LEU A 41 -1.82 -10.06 -10.73
N VAL A 42 -1.52 -11.35 -10.88
CA VAL A 42 -0.92 -12.14 -9.81
C VAL A 42 0.59 -12.00 -9.91
N VAL A 43 1.22 -11.61 -8.81
CA VAL A 43 2.68 -11.52 -8.66
C VAL A 43 3.14 -12.53 -7.62
N SER A 44 4.35 -13.05 -7.81
CA SER A 44 4.92 -14.12 -6.98
C SER A 44 5.68 -13.57 -5.78
N THR A 45 6.23 -12.36 -5.90
CA THR A 45 7.08 -11.73 -4.89
C THR A 45 6.72 -10.26 -4.65
N VAL A 46 7.17 -9.72 -3.52
CA VAL A 46 7.06 -8.29 -3.23
C VAL A 46 7.91 -7.46 -4.20
N ASP A 47 9.06 -7.97 -4.63
CA ASP A 47 9.93 -7.27 -5.58
C ASP A 47 9.28 -7.14 -6.96
N ASP A 48 8.56 -8.17 -7.41
CA ASP A 48 7.76 -8.11 -8.64
C ASP A 48 6.67 -7.03 -8.53
N LEU A 49 6.00 -6.94 -7.38
CA LEU A 49 4.99 -5.90 -7.11
C LEU A 49 5.62 -4.50 -7.16
N ILE A 50 6.75 -4.31 -6.49
CA ILE A 50 7.47 -3.03 -6.43
C ILE A 50 7.92 -2.63 -7.83
N THR A 51 8.58 -3.51 -8.57
CA THR A 51 9.07 -3.24 -9.93
C THR A 51 7.94 -2.89 -10.89
N ARG A 52 6.76 -3.47 -10.68
CA ARG A 52 5.59 -3.19 -11.52
C ARG A 52 4.97 -1.82 -11.25
N ILE A 53 4.89 -1.41 -9.99
CA ILE A 53 4.27 -0.14 -9.57
C ILE A 53 5.27 1.02 -9.71
N TYR A 54 6.53 0.80 -9.35
CA TYR A 54 7.65 1.73 -9.45
C TYR A 54 8.70 1.20 -10.44
N PRO A 55 8.41 1.24 -11.76
CA PRO A 55 9.41 0.88 -12.75
C PRO A 55 10.58 1.87 -12.65
N ASP A 56 11.81 1.36 -12.63
CA ASP A 56 13.03 2.18 -12.50
C ASP A 56 13.18 2.91 -11.15
N VAL A 57 12.77 2.23 -10.07
CA VAL A 57 12.86 2.73 -8.69
C VAL A 57 14.27 3.14 -8.26
N HIS A 58 15.31 2.50 -8.83
CA HIS A 58 16.71 2.79 -8.52
C HIS A 58 17.14 4.19 -8.99
N ASN A 59 16.56 4.68 -10.08
CA ASN A 59 16.88 5.99 -10.65
C ASN A 59 15.96 7.10 -10.11
N LEU A 60 15.61 7.02 -8.82
CA LEU A 60 14.64 7.92 -8.19
C LEU A 60 15.05 9.39 -8.28
N HIS A 61 16.35 9.70 -8.19
CA HIS A 61 16.89 11.06 -8.31
C HIS A 61 16.54 11.75 -9.62
N SER A 62 16.25 10.98 -10.68
CA SER A 62 15.83 11.51 -11.97
C SER A 62 14.31 11.68 -12.11
N LYS A 63 13.51 11.22 -11.15
CA LYS A 63 12.05 11.26 -11.19
C LYS A 63 11.53 12.53 -10.50
N SER A 64 10.40 13.03 -10.98
CA SER A 64 9.71 14.14 -10.30
C SER A 64 8.94 13.66 -9.08
N THR A 65 8.62 14.57 -8.17
CA THR A 65 7.76 14.28 -7.02
C THR A 65 6.39 13.77 -7.45
N GLU A 66 5.82 14.30 -8.53
CA GLU A 66 4.52 13.86 -9.08
C GLU A 66 4.56 12.38 -9.49
N TRP A 67 5.68 11.92 -10.08
CA TRP A 67 5.83 10.52 -10.45
C TRP A 67 5.69 9.59 -9.25
N LEU A 68 6.25 9.97 -8.10
CA LEU A 68 6.05 9.23 -6.85
C LEU A 68 4.61 9.35 -6.34
N CYS A 69 4.04 10.56 -6.33
CA CYS A 69 2.71 10.81 -5.77
C CYS A 69 1.56 10.16 -6.55
N GLU A 70 1.75 9.88 -7.83
CA GLU A 70 0.75 9.19 -8.67
C GLU A 70 0.65 7.69 -8.40
N ARG A 71 1.55 7.14 -7.57
CA ARG A 71 1.67 5.70 -7.31
C ARG A 71 1.43 5.39 -5.84
N ALA A 72 0.73 4.28 -5.59
CA ALA A 72 0.47 3.80 -4.24
C ALA A 72 0.34 2.28 -4.24
N ILE A 73 0.90 1.64 -3.21
CA ILE A 73 0.64 0.23 -2.90
C ILE A 73 -0.27 0.23 -1.68
N LEU A 74 -1.49 -0.29 -1.84
CA LEU A 74 -2.44 -0.45 -0.75
C LEU A 74 -2.37 -1.88 -0.24
N ILE A 75 -2.22 -2.03 1.07
CA ILE A 75 -2.12 -3.33 1.72
C ILE A 75 -3.18 -3.43 2.82
N PRO A 76 -3.88 -4.57 2.96
CA PRO A 76 -4.92 -4.71 3.98
C PRO A 76 -4.44 -4.58 5.42
N LYS A 77 -3.16 -4.89 5.70
CA LYS A 77 -2.58 -4.91 7.05
C LYS A 77 -1.33 -4.03 7.13
N ASN A 78 -1.27 -3.18 8.16
CA ASN A 78 -0.14 -2.27 8.40
C ASN A 78 1.20 -3.01 8.60
N GLY A 79 1.20 -4.16 9.26
CA GLY A 79 2.44 -4.95 9.44
C GLY A 79 3.06 -5.37 8.10
N GLN A 80 2.23 -5.69 7.11
CA GLN A 80 2.69 -5.99 5.75
C GLN A 80 3.08 -4.72 4.98
N ALA A 81 2.43 -3.59 5.25
CA ALA A 81 2.83 -2.28 4.71
C ALA A 81 4.24 -1.88 5.15
N SER A 82 4.63 -2.14 6.40
CA SER A 82 6.00 -1.92 6.88
C SER A 82 7.01 -2.68 6.03
N VAL A 83 6.78 -3.98 5.81
CA VAL A 83 7.70 -4.83 5.02
C VAL A 83 7.87 -4.29 3.60
N VAL A 84 6.78 -3.90 2.94
CA VAL A 84 6.86 -3.35 1.57
C VAL A 84 7.57 -2.00 1.55
N ASN A 85 7.27 -1.12 2.50
CA ASN A 85 7.94 0.18 2.62
C ASN A 85 9.44 0.02 2.87
N ASP A 86 9.84 -0.91 3.75
CA ASP A 86 11.25 -1.18 4.05
C ASP A 86 11.99 -1.75 2.84
N THR A 87 11.38 -2.67 2.09
CA THR A 87 11.94 -3.20 0.84
C THR A 87 12.08 -2.12 -0.22
N LEU A 88 11.07 -1.26 -0.39
CA LEU A 88 11.11 -0.14 -1.32
C LEU A 88 12.22 0.86 -0.94
N LEU A 89 12.33 1.21 0.35
CA LEU A 89 13.33 2.15 0.86
C LEU A 89 14.76 1.65 0.60
N LYS A 90 15.00 0.34 0.81
CA LYS A 90 16.29 -0.31 0.51
C LYS A 90 16.64 -0.33 -0.97
N SER A 91 15.66 -0.15 -1.86
CA SER A 91 15.88 -0.11 -3.31
C SER A 91 16.39 1.24 -3.79
N PHE A 92 16.30 2.30 -2.97
CA PHE A 92 16.78 3.62 -3.32
C PHE A 92 18.30 3.74 -3.13
N GLU A 93 18.95 4.33 -4.12
CA GLU A 93 20.38 4.66 -4.04
C GLU A 93 20.54 5.98 -3.28
N GLY A 94 20.78 5.92 -1.97
CA GLY A 94 20.93 7.11 -1.15
C GLY A 94 21.39 6.80 0.28
N GLU A 95 21.67 7.85 1.05
CA GLU A 95 21.96 7.69 2.47
C GLU A 95 20.66 7.45 3.26
N GLU A 96 20.67 6.41 4.09
CA GLU A 96 19.58 6.10 5.00
C GLU A 96 19.69 6.97 6.27
N TYR A 97 18.59 7.63 6.62
CA TYR A 97 18.49 8.42 7.84
C TYR A 97 17.40 7.84 8.75
N GLN A 98 17.79 7.47 9.97
CA GLN A 98 16.85 6.98 10.98
C GLN A 98 16.45 8.12 11.93
N TYR A 99 15.16 8.42 11.98
CA TYR A 99 14.60 9.39 12.93
C TYR A 99 13.95 8.63 14.10
N LYS A 100 14.35 8.97 15.33
CA LYS A 100 13.74 8.39 16.54
C LYS A 100 12.54 9.22 16.97
N SER A 101 11.43 8.57 17.28
CA SER A 101 10.30 9.26 17.95
C SER A 101 10.72 9.67 19.36
N VAL A 102 10.12 10.76 19.84
CA VAL A 102 10.24 11.21 21.23
C VAL A 102 8.84 11.20 21.82
N ASP A 103 8.56 10.22 22.66
CA ASP A 103 7.30 10.12 23.40
C ASP A 103 7.52 10.65 24.82
N THR A 104 7.00 11.85 25.10
CA THR A 104 7.06 12.47 26.43
C THR A 104 5.72 12.31 27.13
N VAL A 105 5.71 11.64 28.29
CA VAL A 105 4.52 11.56 29.14
C VAL A 105 4.47 12.81 30.02
N VAL A 106 3.38 13.59 29.93
CA VAL A 106 3.23 14.88 30.62
C VAL A 106 2.92 14.70 32.12
N HIS A 107 2.40 13.53 32.53
CA HIS A 107 2.06 13.23 33.92
C HIS A 107 2.45 11.79 34.30
N THR A 108 3.30 11.63 35.32
CA THR A 108 3.74 10.32 35.85
C THR A 108 2.61 9.45 36.41
N ASP A 109 1.44 10.03 36.69
CA ASP A 109 0.27 9.29 37.20
C ASP A 109 -0.56 8.61 36.10
N ASP A 110 -0.46 9.07 34.83
CA ASP A 110 -1.14 8.44 33.69
C ASP A 110 -0.33 7.31 33.05
N ALA A 111 0.96 7.21 33.36
CA ALA A 111 1.87 6.20 32.80
C ALA A 111 1.54 4.76 33.22
N ILE A 112 0.72 4.56 34.26
CA ILE A 112 0.35 3.24 34.77
C ILE A 112 -0.89 2.68 34.03
N HIS A 113 -1.69 3.51 33.35
CA HIS A 113 -2.94 3.06 32.73
C HIS A 113 -2.82 2.70 31.23
N THR A 114 -1.70 3.00 30.55
CA THR A 114 -1.57 2.77 29.10
C THR A 114 -0.58 1.67 28.71
N ILE A 115 -0.13 0.85 29.68
CA ILE A 115 0.67 -0.36 29.42
C ILE A 115 -0.13 -1.64 29.69
N LEU A 116 -1.40 -1.66 29.28
CA LEU A 116 -2.21 -2.88 29.25
C LEU A 116 -3.09 -2.89 27.99
N TRP A 117 -2.46 -2.98 26.82
CA TRP A 117 -3.00 -3.83 25.75
C TRP A 117 -1.86 -4.75 25.29
N SER A 118 -1.88 -5.91 25.92
CA SER A 118 -1.01 -7.07 25.72
C SER A 118 -1.26 -7.77 24.39
N SER A 119 -0.18 -8.38 23.88
CA SER A 119 -0.09 -9.71 23.26
C SER A 119 -0.92 -10.04 22.02
#